data_AF-A0A821JTC2-F1
#
_entry.id   AF-A0A821JTC2-F1
#
_cell.length_a   1.000
_cell.length_b   1.000
_cell.length_c   1.000
_cell.angle_alpha   90.00
_cell.angle_beta   90.00
_cell.angle_gamma   90.00
#
_symmetry.space_group_name_H-M   'P 1'
#
loop_
_entity.id
_entity.type
_entity.pdbx_description
1 polymer ?
#
loop_
_entity_poly.entity_id
_entity_poly.type
_entity_poly.pdbx_seq_one_letter_code
_entity_poly.pdbx_strand_id
1 'polypeptide(L)' 'EQQQIIMDQRQTNIVSLRRTIYLTIQSSVSVEECVHKLLKMNLRSGQEIELCQMIVDSCAQQRTYERFFGLLGQH' A
#
# COMPACT_ATOMS: atom_id res chain seq x y z
N GLU A 1 -11.97 9.82 32.15
CA GLU A 1 -12.83 9.49 31.00
C GLU A 1 -12.33 8.18 30.38
N GLN A 2 -13.22 7.19 30.24
CA GLN A 2 -12.86 5.87 29.71
C GLN A 2 -12.60 6.01 28.20
N GLN A 3 -11.34 5.95 27.80
CA GLN A 3 -10.93 5.93 26.40
C GLN A 3 -11.39 4.60 25.82
N GLN A 4 -12.57 4.58 25.19
CA GLN A 4 -13.11 3.39 24.53
C GLN A 4 -12.11 2.94 23.47
N ILE A 5 -11.43 1.82 23.73
CA ILE A 5 -10.56 1.14 22.79
C ILE A 5 -11.51 0.47 21.78
N ILE A 6 -11.95 1.22 20.78
CA ILE A 6 -12.80 0.72 19.71
C ILE A 6 -11.95 -0.25 18.89
N MET A 7 -12.07 -1.55 19.18
CA MET A 7 -11.48 -2.60 18.36
C MET A 7 -12.23 -2.66 17.03
N ASP A 8 -11.70 -1.94 16.04
CA ASP A 8 -12.28 -1.87 14.70
C ASP A 8 -12.03 -3.20 13.94
N GLN A 9 -13.08 -4.01 13.83
CA GLN A 9 -13.12 -5.32 13.17
C GLN A 9 -13.73 -5.25 11.76
N ARG A 10 -13.65 -4.09 11.05
CA ARG A 10 -14.42 -3.88 9.81
C ARG A 10 -13.57 -3.63 8.56
N GLN A 11 -14.13 -4.06 7.42
CA GLN A 11 -13.70 -3.85 6.03
C GLN A 11 -13.22 -2.41 5.72
N THR A 12 -13.73 -1.42 6.46
CA THR A 12 -13.39 0.00 6.34
C THR A 12 -11.88 0.25 6.49
N ASN A 13 -11.20 -0.52 7.34
CA ASN A 13 -9.75 -0.44 7.52
C ASN A 13 -9.00 -0.89 6.25
N ILE A 14 -9.49 -1.93 5.58
CA ILE A 14 -8.91 -2.48 4.34
C ILE A 14 -9.05 -1.48 3.19
N VAL A 15 -10.23 -0.88 3.02
CA VAL A 15 -10.46 0.13 1.96
C VAL A 15 -9.57 1.37 2.19
N SER A 16 -9.42 1.80 3.44
CA SER A 16 -8.51 2.90 3.79
C SER A 16 -7.06 2.55 3.48
N LEU A 17 -6.61 1.34 3.86
CA LEU A 17 -5.27 0.85 3.57
C LEU A 17 -4.98 0.82 2.07
N ARG A 18 -5.89 0.25 1.27
CA ARG A 18 -5.77 0.21 -0.20
C ARG A 18 -5.64 1.60 -0.81
N ARG A 19 -6.48 2.54 -0.36
CA ARG A 19 -6.40 3.94 -0.81
C ARG A 19 -5.05 4.57 -0.46
N THR A 20 -4.58 4.38 0.77
CA THR A 20 -3.29 4.93 1.21
C THR A 20 -2.15 4.37 0.37
N ILE A 21 -2.09 3.06 0.15
CA ILE A 21 -1.07 2.42 -0.68
C ILE A 21 -1.09 2.98 -2.11
N TYR A 22 -2.27 3.05 -2.73
CA TYR A 22 -2.42 3.59 -4.08
C TYR A 22 -1.91 5.04 -4.17
N LEU A 23 -2.30 5.89 -3.21
CA LEU A 23 -1.84 7.29 -3.16
C LEU A 23 -0.33 7.39 -2.91
N THR A 24 0.24 6.50 -2.08
CA THR A 24 1.69 6.45 -1.86
C THR A 24 2.44 6.07 -3.14
N ILE A 25 1.93 5.11 -3.91
CA ILE A 25 2.52 4.73 -5.22
C ILE A 25 2.42 5.89 -6.21
N GLN A 26 1.23 6.48 -6.38
CA GLN A 26 0.99 7.58 -7.31
C GLN A 26 1.77 8.87 -6.98
N SER A 27 2.01 9.15 -5.70
CA SER A 27 2.71 10.36 -5.25
C SER A 27 4.23 10.20 -5.20
N SER A 28 4.76 9.00 -5.39
CA SER A 28 6.20 8.76 -5.33
C SER A 28 6.84 8.90 -6.70
N VAL A 29 7.92 9.67 -6.77
CA VAL A 29 8.67 9.88 -8.03
C VAL A 29 9.76 8.83 -8.20
N SER A 30 10.35 8.39 -7.09
CA SER A 30 11.45 7.42 -7.05
C SER A 30 11.00 6.12 -6.37
N VAL A 31 11.48 4.99 -6.90
CA VAL A 31 11.18 3.65 -6.35
C VAL A 31 11.66 3.55 -4.90
N GLU A 32 12.87 4.02 -4.61
CA GLU A 32 13.46 3.98 -3.26
C GLU A 32 12.62 4.74 -2.24
N GLU A 33 12.09 5.90 -2.63
CA GLU A 33 11.20 6.70 -1.78
C GLU A 33 9.89 5.95 -1.52
N CYS A 34 9.33 5.32 -2.56
CA CYS A 34 8.11 4.52 -2.45
C CYS A 34 8.31 3.34 -1.49
N VAL A 35 9.36 2.54 -1.69
CA VAL A 35 9.73 1.41 -0.82
C VAL A 35 9.88 1.89 0.63
N HIS A 36 10.63 2.97 0.85
CA HIS A 36 10.86 3.49 2.19
C HIS A 36 9.56 3.97 2.87
N LYS A 37 8.65 4.60 2.12
CA LYS A 37 7.32 4.98 2.63
C LYS A 37 6.47 3.75 2.96
N LEU A 38 6.46 2.74 2.09
CA LEU A 38 5.70 1.51 2.29
C LEU A 38 6.22 0.69 3.47
N LEU A 39 7.53 0.56 3.64
CA LEU A 39 8.16 -0.13 4.78
C LEU A 39 7.88 0.57 6.12
N LYS A 40 7.68 1.89 6.10
CA LYS A 40 7.28 2.66 7.29
C LYS A 40 5.80 2.50 7.65
N MET A 41 4.98 1.92 6.78
CA MET A 41 3.59 1.61 7.12
C MET A 41 3.58 0.44 8.11
N ASN A 42 2.93 0.62 9.26
CA ASN A 42 2.72 -0.46 10.22
C ASN A 42 1.68 -1.46 9.68
N LEU A 43 2.12 -2.37 8.82
CA LEU A 43 1.30 -3.46 8.30
C LEU A 43 1.13 -4.52 9.38
N ARG A 44 -0.12 -4.93 9.62
CA ARG A 44 -0.40 -6.08 10.49
C ARG A 44 -0.17 -7.36 9.71
N SER A 45 0.17 -8.45 10.42
CA SER A 45 0.27 -9.78 9.82
C SER A 45 -1.02 -10.13 9.05
N GLY A 46 -0.88 -10.41 7.75
CA GLY A 46 -1.99 -10.65 6.82
C GLY A 46 -2.34 -9.47 5.89
N GLN A 47 -1.89 -8.25 6.18
CA GLN A 47 -2.07 -7.08 5.28
C GLN A 47 -0.98 -6.96 4.22
N GLU A 48 0.10 -7.72 4.33
CA GLU A 48 1.21 -7.74 3.36
C GLU A 48 0.75 -8.24 1.99
N ILE A 49 -0.15 -9.24 1.98
CA ILE A 49 -0.72 -9.79 0.73
C ILE A 49 -1.54 -8.71 0.00
N GLU A 50 -2.31 -7.92 0.75
CA GLU A 50 -3.08 -6.81 0.21
C GLU A 50 -2.19 -5.72 -0.37
N LEU A 51 -1.01 -5.47 0.22
CA LEU A 51 -0.02 -4.56 -0.36
C LEU A 51 0.48 -5.08 -1.71
N CYS A 52 0.87 -6.35 -1.80
CA CYS A 52 1.30 -6.94 -3.06
C CYS A 52 0.21 -6.88 -4.14
N GLN A 53 -1.04 -7.19 -3.78
CA GLN A 53 -2.17 -7.08 -4.70
C GLN A 53 -2.38 -5.65 -5.19
N MET A 54 -2.31 -4.66 -4.31
CA MET A 54 -2.45 -3.25 -4.70
C MET A 54 -1.35 -2.79 -5.66
N ILE A 55 -0.12 -3.28 -5.53
CA ILE A 55 0.98 -2.98 -6.45
C ILE A 55 0.67 -3.55 -7.85
N VAL A 56 0.23 -4.81 -7.92
CA VAL A 56 -0.11 -5.47 -9.19
C VAL A 56 -1.32 -4.81 -9.84
N ASP A 57 -2.37 -4.51 -9.08
CA ASP A 57 -3.57 -3.83 -9.59
C ASP A 57 -3.22 -2.43 -10.12
N SER A 58 -2.35 -1.69 -9.43
CA SER A 58 -1.88 -0.38 -9.88
C SER A 58 -1.08 -0.49 -11.19
N CYS A 59 -0.24 -1.52 -11.33
CA CYS A 59 0.47 -1.80 -12.58
C CYS A 59 -0.49 -2.16 -13.72
N ALA A 60 -1.55 -2.93 -13.44
CA ALA A 60 -2.53 -3.35 -14.44
C ALA A 60 -3.44 -2.20 -14.90
N GLN A 61 -3.63 -1.17 -14.08
CA GLN A 61 -4.42 0.02 -14.43
C GLN A 61 -3.65 1.00 -15.34
N GLN A 62 -2.32 0.93 -15.39
CA GLN A 62 -1.55 1.79 -16.28
C GLN A 62 -1.68 1.35 -17.75
N ARG A 63 -1.73 2.32 -18.67
CA ARG A 63 -1.82 2.03 -20.12
C ARG A 63 -0.57 1.35 -20.67
N THR A 64 0.58 1.61 -20.05
CA THR A 64 1.88 1.11 -20.45
C THR A 64 2.63 0.64 -19.21
N TYR A 65 3.37 -0.45 -19.36
CA TYR A 65 4.19 -0.95 -18.26
C TYR A 65 5.32 0.02 -17.94
N GLU A 66 5.37 0.48 -16.69
CA GLU A 66 6.50 1.24 -16.17
C GLU A 66 7.51 0.33 -15.48
N ARG A 67 8.80 0.52 -15.78
CA ARG A 67 9.89 -0.19 -15.07
C ARG A 67 9.88 0.03 -13.56
N PHE A 68 9.21 1.09 -13.10
CA PHE A 68 8.98 1.39 -11.69
C PHE A 68 8.43 0.17 -10.92
N PHE A 69 7.41 -0.51 -11.46
CA PHE A 69 6.78 -1.65 -10.79
C PHE A 69 7.70 -2.88 -10.72
N GLY A 70 8.54 -3.09 -11.74
CA GLY A 70 9.53 -4.17 -11.73
C GLY A 70 10.65 -3.95 -10.72
N LEU A 71 11.12 -2.71 -10.58
CA LEU A 71 12.11 -2.33 -9.57
C LEU A 71 11.51 -2.38 -8.16
N LEU A 72 10.25 -1.95 -8.00
CA LEU A 72 9.55 -2.01 -6.73
C LEU A 72 9.40 -3.45 -6.20
N GLY A 73 9.21 -4.44 -7.08
CA GLY A 73 9.14 -5.85 -6.70
C GLY A 73 10.50 -6.53 -6.46
N GLN A 74 11.61 -5.90 -6.85
CA GLN A 74 12.95 -6.41 -6.58
C GLN A 74 13.43 -6.08 -5.16
N HIS A 75 13.00 -4.93 -4.63
CA HIS A 75 13.36 -4.41 -3.32
C HIS A 75 12.47 -4.97 -2.21
#